data_AF-A0A397IWY1-F1
#
_entry.id   AF-A0A397IWY1-F1
#
_cell.length_a   1.000
_cell.length_b   1.000
_cell.length_c   1.000
_cell.angle_alpha   90.00
_cell.angle_beta   90.00
_cell.angle_gamma   90.00
#
_symmetry.space_group_name_H-M   'P 1'
#
loop_
_entity.id
_entity.type
_entity.pdbx_description
1 polymer ?
#
loop_
_entity_poly.entity_id
_entity_poly.type
_entity_poly.pdbx_seq_one_letter_code
_entity_poly.pdbx_strand_id
1 'polypeptide(L)'
;MVYTDGCPVLNDIEWRDNCQFPVIRKGETPSDWMKRIWDQLMNYRKNNCLFVSHKRYMVARKILYLWEGDLGSAFEVNIAICYSCDQLVYSNIGCKYGICHFMDKHWSTNCTGNAYCDISFRDYIEFKNKLKSGLTNSFDEKQAIRRYELWMQNAIRRVKRAREIDRKIRAVKVIQEKWLEYFYRPDGLCASELALHYQLLWTVREEMRQINNV
;
A
#
# COMPACT_ATOMS: atom_id res chain seq x y z
N MET A 1 11.96 -25.40 8.11
CA MET A 1 12.97 -24.32 8.24
C MET A 1 13.16 -24.03 9.72
N VAL A 2 14.39 -24.20 10.21
CA VAL A 2 14.76 -23.81 11.58
C VAL A 2 14.98 -22.30 11.54
N TYR A 3 14.15 -21.53 12.25
CA TYR A 3 14.41 -20.09 12.46
C TYR A 3 15.53 -19.95 13.49
N THR A 4 16.78 -20.07 13.04
CA THR A 4 17.93 -19.59 13.82
C THR A 4 17.98 -18.06 13.68
N ASP A 5 17.65 -17.36 14.76
CA ASP A 5 17.79 -15.90 14.89
C ASP A 5 19.26 -15.50 14.72
N GLY A 6 19.64 -15.23 13.48
CA GLY A 6 20.88 -14.53 13.14
C GLY A 6 20.68 -13.02 13.13
N CYS A 7 19.94 -12.47 14.11
CA CYS A 7 19.90 -11.02 14.27
C CYS A 7 21.25 -10.62 14.90
N PRO A 8 22.11 -9.86 14.20
CA PRO A 8 23.36 -9.40 14.79
C PRO A 8 23.01 -8.65 16.07
N VAL A 9 23.72 -8.96 17.16
CA VAL A 9 23.56 -8.23 18.43
C VAL A 9 23.91 -6.78 18.13
N LEU A 10 22.88 -5.94 18.06
CA LEU A 10 23.03 -4.51 17.88
C LEU A 10 23.87 -3.99 19.05
N ASN A 11 24.94 -3.25 18.78
CA ASN A 11 25.69 -2.60 19.86
C ASN A 11 24.79 -1.54 20.55
N ASP A 12 25.17 -1.06 21.73
CA ASP A 12 24.34 -0.13 22.53
C ASP A 12 23.92 1.15 21.76
N ILE A 13 24.74 1.57 20.80
CA ILE A 13 24.45 2.74 19.94
C ILE A 13 23.37 2.37 18.92
N GLU A 14 23.51 1.24 18.24
CA GLU A 14 22.52 0.74 17.27
C GLU A 14 21.18 0.38 17.94
N TRP A 15 21.20 -0.08 19.19
CA TRP A 15 19.99 -0.33 19.99
C TRP A 15 19.31 0.99 20.37
N ARG A 16 20.08 1.97 20.88
CA ARG A 16 19.59 3.30 21.21
C ARG A 16 19.01 4.01 19.99
N ASP A 17 19.69 3.91 18.85
CA ASP A 17 19.23 4.46 17.59
C ASP A 17 17.95 3.76 17.13
N ASN A 18 17.85 2.43 17.21
CA ASN A 18 16.61 1.71 16.90
C ASN A 18 15.42 2.08 17.80
N CYS A 19 15.67 2.45 19.06
CA CYS A 19 14.62 2.93 19.97
C CYS A 19 14.17 4.37 19.68
N GLN A 20 15.08 5.22 19.20
CA GLN A 20 14.82 6.64 18.90
C GLN A 20 14.34 6.86 17.46
N PHE A 21 14.68 5.94 16.55
CA PHE A 21 14.34 5.97 15.14
C PHE A 21 12.85 6.17 14.84
N PRO A 22 11.94 5.43 15.51
CA PRO A 22 10.54 5.52 15.19
C PRO A 22 9.91 6.80 15.78
N VAL A 23 10.62 7.53 16.65
CA VAL A 23 10.07 8.68 17.36
C VAL A 23 9.97 9.91 16.45
N ILE A 24 8.75 10.45 16.35
CA ILE A 24 8.47 11.77 15.79
C ILE A 24 8.77 12.82 16.86
N ARG A 25 9.63 13.78 16.53
CA ARG A 25 10.05 14.85 17.45
C ARG A 25 8.96 15.92 17.61
N LYS A 26 9.02 16.68 18.70
CA LYS A 26 8.07 17.79 18.93
C LYS A 26 8.17 18.81 17.79
N GLY A 27 7.04 19.13 17.16
CA GLY A 27 6.97 20.06 16.03
C GLY A 27 7.33 19.46 14.67
N GLU A 28 7.76 18.20 14.62
CA GLU A 28 8.09 17.50 13.38
C GLU A 28 6.82 16.93 12.73
N THR A 29 6.64 17.17 11.43
CA THR A 29 5.56 16.52 10.68
C THR A 29 5.93 15.07 10.34
N PRO A 30 4.96 14.17 10.08
CA PRO A 30 5.26 12.80 9.68
C PRO A 30 6.15 12.70 8.43
N SER A 31 6.00 13.65 7.49
CA SER A 31 6.84 13.74 6.29
C SER A 31 8.27 14.14 6.62
N ASP A 32 8.46 15.08 7.55
CA ASP A 32 9.79 15.50 8.01
C ASP A 32 10.49 14.37 8.78
N TRP A 33 9.74 13.67 9.63
CA TRP A 33 10.21 12.46 10.31
C TRP A 33 10.70 11.42 9.31
N MET A 34 9.87 11.06 8.32
CA MET A 34 10.24 10.07 7.30
C MET A 34 11.52 10.47 6.57
N LYS A 35 11.66 11.75 6.16
CA LYS A 35 12.86 12.27 5.50
C LYS A 35 14.10 12.15 6.41
N ARG A 36 13.98 12.58 7.67
CA ARG A 36 15.10 12.54 8.64
C ARG A 36 15.64 11.13 8.83
N ILE A 37 14.76 10.14 8.87
CA ILE A 37 15.16 8.77 9.18
C ILE A 37 15.51 7.97 7.91
N TRP A 38 15.16 8.46 6.72
CA TRP A 38 15.12 7.67 5.49
C TRP A 38 16.43 6.93 5.16
N ASP A 39 17.55 7.65 5.12
CA ASP A 39 18.82 7.08 4.67
C ASP A 39 19.30 5.96 5.59
N GLN A 40 19.17 6.17 6.90
CA GLN A 40 19.51 5.18 7.91
C GLN A 40 18.54 4.00 7.89
N LEU A 41 17.25 4.23 7.60
CA LEU A 41 16.25 3.16 7.46
C LEU A 41 16.65 2.25 6.31
N MET A 42 17.02 2.83 5.18
CA MET A 42 17.42 2.10 3.98
C MET A 42 18.72 1.32 4.22
N ASN A 43 19.68 1.89 4.96
CA ASN A 43 20.89 1.20 5.40
C ASN A 43 20.55 -0.05 6.24
N TYR A 44 19.72 0.11 7.28
CA TYR A 44 19.32 -1.02 8.14
C TYR A 44 18.52 -2.08 7.39
N ARG A 45 17.65 -1.69 6.45
CA ARG A 45 16.93 -2.62 5.58
C ARG A 45 17.92 -3.44 4.74
N LYS A 46 18.89 -2.78 4.10
CA LYS A 46 19.88 -3.43 3.23
C LYS A 46 20.78 -4.41 4.00
N ASN A 47 21.10 -4.08 5.25
CA ASN A 47 21.97 -4.88 6.11
C ASN A 47 21.20 -5.85 7.03
N ASN A 48 19.88 -5.96 6.87
CA ASN A 48 19.01 -6.84 7.68
C ASN A 48 19.13 -6.59 9.20
N CYS A 49 19.40 -5.34 9.59
CA CYS A 49 19.58 -4.90 10.98
C CYS A 49 18.26 -4.53 11.69
N LEU A 50 17.13 -4.71 11.02
CA LEU A 50 15.81 -4.43 11.59
C LEU A 50 15.29 -5.66 12.36
N PHE A 51 14.72 -5.39 13.54
CA PHE A 51 13.97 -6.39 14.29
C PHE A 51 12.82 -6.95 13.45
N VAL A 52 12.47 -8.23 13.64
CA VAL A 52 11.51 -8.96 12.79
C VAL A 52 10.17 -8.23 12.62
N SER A 53 9.65 -7.61 13.68
CA SER A 53 8.41 -6.83 13.62
C SER A 53 8.50 -5.60 12.71
N HIS A 54 9.70 -5.01 12.57
CA HIS A 54 9.95 -3.80 11.79
C HIS A 54 10.43 -4.09 10.37
N LYS A 55 10.58 -5.34 9.93
CA LYS A 55 11.10 -5.66 8.59
C LYS A 55 10.15 -5.28 7.44
N ARG A 56 8.87 -5.07 7.72
CA ARG A 56 7.83 -4.86 6.70
C ARG A 56 7.30 -3.42 6.67
N TYR A 57 7.34 -2.76 7.81
CA TYR A 57 6.93 -1.38 8.00
C TYR A 57 7.55 -0.84 9.29
N MET A 58 7.72 0.47 9.36
CA MET A 58 8.13 1.17 10.58
C MET A 58 6.91 1.89 11.16
N VAL A 59 6.53 1.59 12.40
CA VAL A 59 5.46 2.33 13.08
C VAL A 59 6.06 3.53 13.79
N ALA A 60 5.54 4.71 13.50
CA ALA A 60 5.96 5.91 14.20
C ALA A 60 5.60 5.83 15.68
N ARG A 61 6.39 6.48 16.51
CA ARG A 61 6.20 6.59 17.95
C ARG A 61 6.17 8.04 18.36
N LYS A 62 5.50 8.33 19.46
CA LYS A 62 5.54 9.63 20.13
C LYS A 62 5.92 9.41 21.58
N ILE A 63 6.88 10.19 22.07
CA ILE A 63 7.21 10.19 23.49
C ILE A 63 6.12 10.95 24.23
N LEU A 64 5.54 10.28 25.22
CA LEU A 64 4.65 10.87 26.20
C LEU A 64 5.40 10.97 27.53
N TYR A 65 5.38 12.14 28.15
CA TYR A 65 5.89 12.36 29.50
C TYR A 65 4.70 12.42 30.44
N LEU A 66 4.69 11.59 31.49
CA LEU A 66 3.61 11.58 32.47
C LEU A 66 3.75 12.73 33.48
N TRP A 67 4.97 13.20 33.75
CA TRP A 67 5.27 14.36 34.58
C TRP A 67 6.64 14.97 34.23
N GLU A 68 6.91 16.15 34.78
CA GLU A 68 8.17 16.87 34.59
C GLU A 68 9.32 16.12 35.31
N GLY A 69 10.34 15.71 34.57
CA GLY A 69 11.43 14.82 35.06
C GLY A 69 11.26 13.33 34.72
N ASP A 70 10.16 12.94 34.07
CA ASP A 70 9.99 11.58 33.52
C ASP A 70 10.97 11.33 32.34
N LEU A 71 11.50 10.11 32.25
CA LEU A 71 12.30 9.67 31.10
C LEU A 71 11.48 9.58 29.81
N GLY A 72 10.15 9.52 29.95
CA GLY A 72 9.19 9.51 28.86
C GLY A 72 9.02 8.12 28.25
N SER A 73 7.78 7.77 27.92
CA SER A 73 7.42 6.50 27.31
C SER A 73 7.07 6.70 25.83
N ALA A 74 7.71 5.95 24.94
CA ALA A 74 7.43 6.00 23.51
C ALA A 74 6.25 5.09 23.15
N PHE A 75 5.13 5.68 22.72
CA PHE A 75 3.95 4.94 22.29
C PHE A 75 3.82 4.94 20.78
N GLU A 76 3.46 3.79 20.20
CA GLU A 76 3.13 3.68 18.79
C GLU A 76 1.94 4.57 18.45
N VAL A 77 2.10 5.41 17.44
CA VAL A 77 1.03 6.23 16.89
C VAL A 77 0.53 5.61 15.59
N ASN A 78 -0.64 6.05 15.13
CA ASN A 78 -1.32 5.45 13.99
C ASN A 78 -0.73 5.89 12.63
N ILE A 79 0.60 6.02 12.56
CA ILE A 79 1.35 6.40 11.38
C ILE A 79 2.41 5.33 11.17
N ALA A 80 2.56 4.83 9.95
CA ALA A 80 3.63 3.91 9.60
C ALA A 80 4.23 4.21 8.23
N ILE A 81 5.47 3.80 8.03
CA ILE A 81 6.13 3.78 6.72
C ILE A 81 5.97 2.37 6.17
N CYS A 82 5.27 2.23 5.06
CA CYS A 82 5.17 0.96 4.33
C CYS A 82 6.42 0.76 3.49
N TYR A 83 7.17 -0.32 3.72
CA TYR A 83 8.42 -0.56 2.97
C TYR A 83 8.22 -1.12 1.56
N SER A 84 6.99 -1.55 1.25
CA SER A 84 6.65 -2.09 -0.07
C SER A 84 6.30 -1.01 -1.09
N CYS A 85 5.89 0.17 -0.65
CA CYS A 85 5.62 1.31 -1.51
C CYS A 85 6.31 2.59 -1.07
N ASP A 86 7.11 2.54 0.00
CA ASP A 86 7.87 3.65 0.56
C ASP A 86 6.99 4.89 0.85
N GLN A 87 5.77 4.66 1.35
CA GLN A 87 4.79 5.70 1.64
C GLN A 87 4.38 5.71 3.12
N LEU A 88 3.99 6.90 3.59
CA LEU A 88 3.32 7.08 4.88
C LEU A 88 1.88 6.55 4.82
N VAL A 89 1.53 5.76 5.81
CA VAL A 89 0.22 5.17 6.01
C VAL A 89 -0.36 5.73 7.30
N TYR A 90 -1.51 6.38 7.18
CA TYR A 90 -2.24 6.95 8.29
C TYR A 90 -3.43 6.07 8.64
N SER A 91 -3.73 5.99 9.93
CA SER A 91 -4.88 5.24 10.42
C SER A 91 -5.54 5.98 11.59
N ASN A 92 -6.84 5.81 11.75
CA ASN A 92 -7.55 6.20 12.97
C ASN A 92 -7.65 5.03 13.97
N ILE A 93 -7.21 3.84 13.54
CA ILE A 93 -7.17 2.61 14.31
C ILE A 93 -5.71 2.35 14.70
N GLY A 94 -5.42 2.29 15.99
CA GLY A 94 -4.06 2.02 16.48
C GLY A 94 -3.64 0.56 16.40
N CYS A 95 -2.36 0.33 16.65
CA CYS A 95 -1.80 -1.00 16.79
C CYS A 95 -2.27 -1.59 18.13
N LYS A 96 -2.76 -2.83 18.11
CA LYS A 96 -3.12 -3.56 19.34
C LYS A 96 -2.16 -4.72 19.49
N TYR A 97 -1.56 -4.85 20.67
CA TYR A 97 -0.61 -5.94 20.99
C TYR A 97 0.54 -6.08 19.96
N GLY A 98 1.06 -4.96 19.45
CA GLY A 98 2.12 -4.94 18.44
C GLY A 98 1.67 -5.34 17.02
N ILE A 99 0.36 -5.53 16.80
CA ILE A 99 -0.22 -5.83 15.48
C ILE A 99 -0.94 -4.60 14.95
N CYS A 100 -0.39 -4.03 13.88
CA CYS A 100 -0.96 -2.88 13.19
C CYS A 100 -1.89 -3.34 12.06
N HIS A 101 -3.13 -3.72 12.39
CA HIS A 101 -4.13 -4.19 11.42
C HIS A 101 -4.42 -3.19 10.28
N PHE A 102 -4.15 -1.90 10.48
CA PHE A 102 -4.32 -0.91 9.43
C PHE A 102 -3.34 -1.11 8.25
N MET A 103 -2.18 -1.74 8.50
CA MET A 103 -1.24 -2.10 7.44
C MET A 103 -1.82 -3.17 6.52
N ASP A 104 -2.55 -4.15 7.06
CA ASP A 104 -3.26 -5.16 6.25
C ASP A 104 -4.22 -4.49 5.28
N LYS A 105 -4.96 -3.47 5.74
CA LYS A 105 -5.87 -2.69 4.91
C LYS A 105 -5.10 -1.97 3.81
N HIS A 106 -4.04 -1.25 4.16
CA HIS A 106 -3.18 -0.56 3.20
C HIS A 106 -2.63 -1.51 2.12
N TRP A 107 -2.14 -2.69 2.52
CA TRP A 107 -1.63 -3.71 1.61
C TRP A 107 -2.70 -4.28 0.67
N SER A 108 -3.92 -4.45 1.17
CA SER A 108 -5.05 -4.97 0.39
C SER A 108 -5.65 -3.98 -0.62
N THR A 109 -5.31 -2.69 -0.54
CA THR A 109 -5.93 -1.66 -1.38
C THR A 109 -4.95 -0.75 -2.12
N ASN A 110 -3.90 -0.28 -1.44
CA ASN A 110 -3.10 0.85 -1.89
C ASN A 110 -1.68 0.43 -2.30
N CYS A 111 -1.10 -0.56 -1.63
CA CYS A 111 0.24 -1.03 -1.94
C CYS A 111 0.29 -1.70 -3.31
N THR A 112 1.29 -1.37 -4.13
CA THR A 112 1.43 -1.90 -5.49
C THR A 112 2.41 -3.08 -5.58
N GLY A 113 3.35 -3.17 -4.63
CA GLY A 113 4.35 -4.23 -4.56
C GLY A 113 3.87 -5.48 -3.83
N ASN A 114 4.47 -6.63 -4.15
CA ASN A 114 4.34 -7.88 -3.40
C ASN A 114 5.39 -8.02 -2.29
N ALA A 115 6.23 -7.01 -2.05
CA ALA A 115 7.37 -7.08 -1.14
C ALA A 115 6.99 -7.32 0.33
N TYR A 116 5.72 -7.16 0.72
CA TYR A 116 5.21 -7.49 2.06
C TYR A 116 4.79 -8.97 2.20
N CYS A 117 4.70 -9.69 1.08
CA CYS A 117 4.48 -11.12 1.06
C CYS A 117 5.83 -11.82 1.15
N ASP A 118 6.15 -12.34 2.34
CA ASP A 118 7.42 -13.02 2.61
C ASP A 118 7.48 -14.45 2.04
N ILE A 119 6.48 -14.87 1.25
CA ILE A 119 6.31 -16.25 0.82
C ILE A 119 6.07 -16.35 -0.67
N SER A 120 6.61 -17.40 -1.29
CA SER A 120 6.35 -17.72 -2.69
C SER A 120 4.96 -18.33 -2.88
N PHE A 121 4.52 -18.46 -4.13
CA PHE A 121 3.30 -19.20 -4.45
C PHE A 121 3.37 -20.67 -3.99
N ARG A 122 4.55 -21.30 -4.10
CA ARG A 122 4.77 -22.68 -3.65
C ARG A 122 4.53 -22.78 -2.14
N ASP A 123 5.15 -21.91 -1.37
CA ASP A 123 5.00 -21.87 0.10
C ASP A 123 3.55 -21.60 0.50
N TYR A 124 2.87 -20.69 -0.21
CA TYR A 124 1.44 -20.43 0.00
C TYR A 124 0.59 -21.69 -0.18
N ILE A 125 0.81 -22.46 -1.27
CA ILE A 125 0.08 -23.70 -1.53
C ILE A 125 0.39 -24.75 -0.45
N GLU A 126 1.65 -24.88 -0.05
CA GLU A 126 2.06 -25.80 1.01
C GLU A 126 1.36 -25.47 2.33
N PHE A 127 1.44 -24.21 2.79
CA PHE A 127 0.81 -23.77 4.03
C PHE A 127 -0.72 -23.89 3.99
N LYS A 128 -1.34 -23.62 2.83
CA LYS A 128 -2.78 -23.77 2.64
C LYS A 128 -3.22 -25.24 2.64
N ASN A 129 -2.41 -26.14 2.06
CA ASN A 129 -2.70 -27.57 2.05
C ASN A 129 -2.54 -28.17 3.46
N LYS A 130 -1.50 -27.77 4.19
CA LYS A 130 -1.30 -28.12 5.61
C LYS A 130 -2.51 -27.73 6.47
N LEU A 131 -3.01 -26.51 6.27
CA LEU A 131 -4.20 -26.01 6.96
C LEU A 131 -5.45 -26.84 6.62
N LYS A 132 -5.61 -27.24 5.35
CA LYS A 132 -6.73 -28.08 4.89
C LYS A 132 -6.65 -29.52 5.38
N SER A 133 -5.45 -30.07 5.54
CA SER A 133 -5.23 -31.44 6.02
C SER A 133 -5.35 -31.56 7.54
N GLY A 134 -5.80 -30.51 8.24
CA GLY A 134 -5.98 -30.51 9.68
C GLY A 134 -4.69 -30.43 10.50
N LEU A 135 -3.53 -30.18 9.87
CA LEU A 135 -2.30 -29.92 10.59
C LEU A 135 -2.31 -28.49 11.16
N THR A 136 -1.77 -28.34 12.36
CA THR A 136 -1.67 -27.03 13.02
C THR A 136 -0.62 -26.16 12.31
N ASN A 137 -1.09 -25.06 11.70
CA ASN A 137 -0.19 -24.01 11.24
C ASN A 137 0.28 -23.14 12.41
N SER A 138 1.55 -22.71 12.38
CA SER A 138 2.07 -21.71 13.31
C SER A 138 1.37 -20.36 13.15
N PHE A 139 1.50 -19.47 14.13
CA PHE A 139 1.00 -18.10 14.02
C PHE A 139 1.57 -17.37 12.80
N ASP A 140 2.87 -17.54 12.55
CA ASP A 140 3.56 -16.92 11.41
C ASP A 140 3.09 -17.48 10.07
N GLU A 141 2.87 -18.80 9.97
CA GLU A 141 2.31 -19.43 8.77
C GLU A 141 0.90 -18.89 8.46
N LYS A 142 0.04 -18.74 9.48
CA LYS A 142 -1.29 -18.14 9.32
C LYS A 142 -1.23 -16.67 8.87
N GLN A 143 -0.32 -15.89 9.47
CA GLN A 143 -0.07 -14.50 9.07
C GLN A 143 0.47 -14.40 7.63
N ALA A 144 1.32 -15.33 7.21
CA ALA A 144 1.86 -15.37 5.86
C ALA A 144 0.78 -15.69 4.81
N ILE A 145 -0.07 -16.71 5.08
CA ILE A 145 -1.24 -17.02 4.25
C ILE A 145 -2.13 -15.78 4.10
N ARG A 146 -2.51 -15.15 5.22
CA ARG A 146 -3.42 -14.00 5.22
C ARG A 146 -2.87 -12.85 4.37
N ARG A 147 -1.59 -12.52 4.50
CA ARG A 147 -0.95 -11.45 3.72
C ARG A 147 -0.91 -11.78 2.22
N TYR A 148 -0.59 -13.02 1.87
CA TYR A 148 -0.61 -13.47 0.48
C TYR A 148 -2.01 -13.35 -0.14
N GLU A 149 -3.06 -13.67 0.62
CA GLU A 149 -4.44 -13.51 0.17
C GLU A 149 -4.84 -12.05 -0.03
N LEU A 150 -4.44 -11.15 0.88
CA LEU A 150 -4.66 -9.71 0.73
C LEU A 150 -3.96 -9.17 -0.53
N TRP A 151 -2.75 -9.64 -0.82
CA TRP A 151 -2.04 -9.31 -2.05
C TRP A 151 -2.76 -9.77 -3.30
N MET A 152 -3.18 -11.03 -3.35
CA MET A 152 -3.94 -11.56 -4.48
C MET A 152 -5.24 -10.76 -4.71
N GLN A 153 -5.97 -10.43 -3.64
CA GLN A 153 -7.20 -9.64 -3.74
C GLN A 153 -6.95 -8.25 -4.36
N ASN A 154 -5.88 -7.58 -3.91
CA ASN A 154 -5.49 -6.29 -4.46
C ASN A 154 -5.08 -6.41 -5.93
N ALA A 155 -4.25 -7.39 -6.28
CA ALA A 155 -3.82 -7.65 -7.65
C ALA A 155 -5.01 -7.89 -8.59
N ILE A 156 -5.98 -8.73 -8.18
CA ILE A 156 -7.21 -8.98 -8.92
C ILE A 156 -8.02 -7.69 -9.10
N ARG A 157 -8.17 -6.87 -8.05
CA ARG A 157 -8.89 -5.59 -8.13
C ARG A 157 -8.22 -4.65 -9.13
N ARG A 158 -6.90 -4.55 -9.13
CA ARG A 158 -6.13 -3.71 -10.07
C ARG A 158 -6.30 -4.18 -11.51
N VAL A 159 -6.23 -5.48 -11.77
CA VAL A 159 -6.47 -6.05 -13.10
C VAL A 159 -7.90 -5.75 -13.58
N LYS A 160 -8.90 -5.86 -12.71
CA LYS A 160 -10.29 -5.49 -13.04
C LYS A 160 -10.40 -4.00 -13.43
N ARG A 161 -9.80 -3.10 -12.64
CA ARG A 161 -9.78 -1.66 -12.97
C ARG A 161 -9.06 -1.37 -14.29
N ALA A 162 -7.91 -2.00 -14.53
CA ALA A 162 -7.18 -1.83 -15.78
C ALA A 162 -8.00 -2.28 -16.99
N ARG A 163 -8.71 -3.42 -16.90
CA ARG A 163 -9.62 -3.89 -17.95
C ARG A 163 -10.79 -2.94 -18.19
N GLU A 164 -11.32 -2.32 -17.13
CA GLU A 164 -12.39 -1.33 -17.25
C GLU A 164 -11.89 -0.06 -17.96
N ILE A 165 -10.73 0.46 -17.56
CA ILE A 165 -10.10 1.62 -18.21
C ILE A 165 -9.83 1.33 -19.69
N ASP A 166 -9.30 0.15 -20.01
CA ASP A 166 -9.04 -0.28 -21.39
C ASP A 166 -10.33 -0.38 -22.23
N ARG A 167 -11.46 -0.82 -21.65
CA ARG A 167 -12.77 -0.74 -22.31
C ARG A 167 -13.21 0.70 -22.56
N LYS A 168 -13.02 1.61 -21.60
CA LYS A 168 -13.35 3.03 -21.75
C LYS A 168 -12.50 3.69 -22.84
N ILE A 169 -11.20 3.41 -22.87
CA ILE A 169 -10.28 3.91 -23.92
C ILE A 169 -10.72 3.43 -25.31
N ARG A 170 -11.05 2.14 -25.47
CA ARG A 170 -11.58 1.62 -26.75
C ARG A 170 -12.85 2.33 -27.18
N ALA A 171 -13.80 2.54 -26.26
CA ALA A 171 -15.05 3.25 -26.57
C ALA A 171 -14.78 4.68 -27.03
N VAL A 172 -13.89 5.41 -26.33
CA VAL A 172 -13.48 6.77 -26.72
C VAL A 172 -12.86 6.78 -28.12
N LYS A 173 -11.99 5.82 -28.44
CA LYS A 173 -11.37 5.72 -29.76
C LYS A 173 -12.41 5.53 -30.89
N VAL A 174 -13.38 4.63 -30.68
CA VAL A 174 -14.48 4.41 -31.65
C VAL A 174 -15.30 5.68 -31.86
N ILE A 175 -15.62 6.40 -30.78
CA ILE A 175 -16.35 7.67 -30.88
C ILE A 175 -15.53 8.72 -31.64
N GLN A 176 -14.22 8.82 -31.38
CA GLN A 176 -13.35 9.74 -32.10
C GLN A 176 -13.27 9.43 -33.60
N GLU A 177 -13.13 8.16 -33.98
CA GLU A 177 -13.10 7.71 -35.38
C GLU A 177 -14.41 8.07 -36.11
N LYS A 178 -15.55 7.78 -35.47
CA LYS A 178 -16.87 8.15 -36.01
C LYS A 178 -17.02 9.66 -36.15
N TRP A 179 -16.49 10.42 -35.20
CA TRP A 179 -16.55 11.88 -35.27
C TRP A 179 -15.76 12.44 -36.45
N LEU A 180 -14.56 11.93 -36.70
CA LEU A 180 -13.74 12.33 -37.84
C LEU A 180 -14.44 11.98 -39.17
N GLU A 181 -15.08 10.82 -39.25
CA GLU A 181 -15.88 10.43 -40.41
C GLU A 181 -16.97 11.47 -40.70
N TYR A 182 -17.74 11.87 -39.68
CA TYR A 182 -18.80 12.87 -39.84
C TYR A 182 -18.30 14.28 -40.14
N PHE A 183 -17.19 14.70 -39.52
CA PHE A 183 -16.62 16.04 -39.73
C PHE A 183 -16.13 16.24 -41.17
N TYR A 184 -15.49 15.22 -41.75
CA TYR A 184 -14.91 15.30 -43.10
C TYR A 184 -15.84 14.80 -44.22
N ARG A 185 -16.91 14.06 -43.90
CA ARG A 185 -17.93 13.58 -44.86
C ARG A 185 -19.34 13.64 -44.24
N PRO A 186 -19.95 14.83 -44.14
CA PRO A 186 -21.29 14.99 -43.56
C PRO A 186 -22.42 14.51 -44.49
N ASP A 187 -22.10 14.19 -45.76
CA ASP A 187 -23.09 13.86 -46.78
C ASP A 187 -23.88 12.60 -46.41
N GLY A 188 -25.14 12.81 -46.02
CA GLY A 188 -26.09 11.74 -45.67
C GLY A 188 -26.72 11.83 -44.27
N LEU A 189 -26.30 12.75 -43.41
CA LEU A 189 -26.89 12.94 -42.06
C LEU A 189 -27.94 14.04 -42.05
N CYS A 190 -29.11 13.74 -41.48
CA CYS A 190 -30.10 14.78 -41.23
C CYS A 190 -29.71 15.60 -39.97
N ALA A 191 -30.20 16.85 -39.89
CA ALA A 191 -29.88 17.76 -38.79
C ALA A 191 -30.20 17.18 -37.39
N SER A 192 -31.19 16.29 -37.28
CA SER A 192 -31.54 15.65 -36.02
C SER A 192 -30.52 14.60 -35.55
N GLU A 193 -29.89 13.88 -36.47
CA GLU A 193 -28.82 12.91 -36.17
C GLU A 193 -27.53 13.63 -35.76
N LEU A 194 -27.27 14.79 -36.38
CA LEU A 194 -26.15 15.67 -36.01
C LEU A 194 -26.32 16.21 -34.58
N ALA A 195 -27.52 16.66 -34.22
CA ALA A 195 -27.83 17.17 -32.88
C ALA A 195 -27.67 16.09 -31.78
N LEU A 196 -28.13 14.86 -32.06
CA LEU A 196 -27.97 13.72 -31.15
C LEU A 196 -26.50 13.39 -30.91
N HIS A 197 -25.68 13.45 -31.98
CA HIS A 197 -24.24 13.24 -31.88
C HIS A 197 -23.55 14.30 -31.03
N TYR A 198 -23.88 15.59 -31.22
CA TYR A 198 -23.35 16.67 -30.39
C TYR A 198 -23.69 16.50 -28.90
N GLN A 199 -24.91 16.05 -28.57
CA GLN A 199 -25.28 15.73 -27.18
C GLN A 199 -24.45 14.57 -26.60
N LEU A 200 -24.22 13.50 -27.38
CA LEU A 200 -23.41 12.37 -26.93
C LEU A 200 -21.95 12.77 -26.69
N LEU A 201 -21.36 13.60 -27.57
CA LEU A 201 -20.01 14.14 -27.35
C LEU A 201 -19.93 15.03 -26.12
N TRP A 202 -20.93 15.87 -25.90
CA TRP A 202 -20.97 16.75 -24.74
C TRP A 202 -20.97 15.92 -23.45
N THR A 203 -21.81 14.89 -23.39
CA THR A 203 -21.88 13.93 -22.28
C THR A 203 -20.53 13.23 -22.05
N VAL A 204 -19.90 12.76 -23.12
CA VAL A 204 -18.57 12.11 -23.05
C VAL A 204 -17.48 13.08 -22.57
N ARG A 205 -17.54 14.35 -22.98
CA ARG A 205 -16.59 15.39 -22.54
C ARG A 205 -16.73 15.69 -21.05
N GLU A 206 -17.96 15.76 -20.55
CA GLU A 206 -18.24 15.98 -19.12
C GLU A 206 -17.78 14.78 -18.27
N GLU A 207 -18.02 13.55 -18.72
CA GLU A 207 -17.49 12.35 -18.06
C GLU A 207 -15.95 12.35 -17.98
N MET A 208 -15.26 12.72 -19.06
CA MET A 208 -13.79 12.82 -19.05
C MET A 208 -13.28 13.93 -18.12
N ARG A 209 -13.99 15.05 -17.99
CA ARG A 209 -13.65 16.12 -17.03
C ARG A 209 -13.75 15.65 -15.59
N GLN A 210 -14.76 14.84 -15.26
CA GLN A 210 -14.90 14.28 -13.92
C GLN A 210 -13.75 13.34 -13.56
N ILE A 211 -13.24 12.57 -14.51
CA ILE A 211 -12.11 11.65 -14.30
C ILE A 211 -10.79 12.39 -14.04
N ASN A 212 -10.57 13.55 -14.66
CA ASN A 212 -9.34 14.32 -14.52
C ASN A 212 -9.27 15.21 -13.26
N ASN A 213 -10.40 15.36 -12.54
CA ASN A 213 -10.50 16.18 -11.33
C ASN A 213 -10.46 15.35 -10.02
N VAL A 214 -10.07 14.07 -10.11
CA VAL A 214 -9.88 13.13 -8.98
C VAL A 214 -8.42 12.74 -8.87
#